data_AF-A0A7J4TCD1-F1
#
_entry.id   AF-A0A7J4TCD1-F1
#
_cell.length_a   1.000
_cell.length_b   1.000
_cell.length_c   1.000
_cell.angle_alpha   90.00
_cell.angle_beta   90.00
_cell.angle_gamma   90.00
#
_symmetry.space_group_name_H-M   'P 1'
#
loop_
_entity.id
_entity.type
_entity.pdbx_description
1 polymer ?
#
loop_
_entity_poly.entity_id
_entity_poly.type
_entity_poly.pdbx_seq_one_letter_code
_entity_poly.pdbx_strand_id
1 'polypeptide(L)'
;MMHKSTFNCTKCGECCIYTTVKLSEEDMQRIEKLGHKEFHEWDHIIRAPVLKKNKDGCVFLRKKGDKFLCSIYGNRPEVCRKYPFFDTDVVEDCRPVSMEKMLKGK
;
A
#
# COMPACT_ATOMS: atom_id res chain seq x y z
N MET A 1 -16.46 8.66 9.99
CA MET A 1 -16.92 7.63 9.03
C MET A 1 -16.74 8.04 7.57
N MET A 2 -15.97 7.25 6.83
CA MET A 2 -15.77 7.28 5.39
C MET A 2 -16.52 6.11 4.75
N HIS A 3 -17.20 6.35 3.63
CA HIS A 3 -17.92 5.33 2.88
C HIS A 3 -17.21 5.06 1.55
N LYS A 4 -17.12 3.80 1.12
CA LYS A 4 -16.44 3.39 -0.11
C LYS A 4 -16.97 4.07 -1.37
N SER A 5 -18.29 4.32 -1.42
CA SER A 5 -18.96 4.97 -2.54
C SER A 5 -18.62 6.45 -2.70
N THR A 6 -18.20 7.12 -1.61
CA THR A 6 -17.91 8.57 -1.60
C THR A 6 -16.46 8.90 -1.24
N PHE A 7 -15.66 7.88 -0.93
CA PHE A 7 -14.27 8.05 -0.53
C PHE A 7 -13.41 8.59 -1.67
N ASN A 8 -12.64 9.64 -1.38
CA ASN A 8 -11.68 10.23 -2.30
C ASN A 8 -10.29 10.26 -1.68
N CYS A 9 -9.34 9.56 -2.30
CA CYS A 9 -7.96 9.51 -1.83
C CYS A 9 -7.28 10.88 -2.01
N THR A 10 -6.75 11.45 -0.92
CA THR A 10 -6.01 12.72 -0.92
C THR A 10 -4.61 12.61 -1.49
N LYS A 11 -4.14 11.37 -1.78
CA LYS A 11 -2.79 11.08 -2.26
C LYS A 11 -1.69 11.46 -1.26
N CYS A 12 -1.97 11.32 0.04
CA CYS A 12 -1.01 11.55 1.13
C CYS A 12 0.15 10.54 1.18
N GLY A 13 -0.02 9.35 0.59
CA GLY A 13 1.02 8.32 0.52
C GLY A 13 1.19 7.48 1.80
N GLU A 14 0.49 7.78 2.90
CA GLU A 14 0.65 7.11 4.19
C GLU A 14 0.44 5.58 4.11
N CYS A 15 -0.51 5.12 3.31
CA CYS A 15 -0.70 3.68 3.06
C CYS A 15 0.50 3.02 2.36
N CYS A 16 1.23 3.75 1.52
CA CYS A 16 2.45 3.26 0.89
C CYS A 16 3.65 3.33 1.85
N ILE A 17 3.63 4.23 2.84
CA ILE A 17 4.72 4.45 3.79
C ILE A 17 4.62 3.49 4.98
N TYR A 18 3.44 3.31 5.57
CA TYR A 18 3.29 2.64 6.86
C TYR A 18 2.72 1.22 6.78
N THR A 19 2.08 0.83 5.68
CA THR A 19 1.50 -0.52 5.55
C THR A 19 2.54 -1.52 5.05
N THR A 20 2.44 -2.77 5.53
CA THR A 20 3.09 -3.94 4.91
C THR A 20 2.09 -4.59 3.98
N VAL A 21 2.44 -4.72 2.70
CA VAL A 21 1.52 -5.21 1.66
C VAL A 21 1.94 -6.63 1.28
N LYS A 22 1.18 -7.62 1.73
CA LYS A 22 1.31 -9.00 1.25
C LYS A 22 0.94 -9.08 -0.23
N LEU A 23 1.72 -9.86 -0.98
CA LEU A 23 1.50 -10.15 -2.38
C LEU A 23 0.94 -11.55 -2.55
N SER A 24 0.01 -11.70 -3.50
CA SER A 24 -0.32 -13.01 -4.06
C SER A 24 0.63 -13.37 -5.20
N GLU A 25 0.59 -14.62 -5.64
CA GLU A 25 1.32 -15.07 -6.83
C GLU A 25 0.84 -14.31 -8.08
N GLU A 26 -0.46 -14.08 -8.21
CA GLU A 26 -1.05 -13.33 -9.33
C GLU A 26 -0.64 -11.85 -9.32
N ASP A 27 -0.47 -11.26 -8.13
CA ASP A 27 0.10 -9.91 -8.01
C ASP A 27 1.53 -9.87 -8.53
N MET A 28 2.37 -10.82 -8.11
CA MET A 28 3.77 -10.88 -8.52
C MET A 28 3.89 -11.07 -10.04
N GLN A 29 3.24 -12.09 -10.59
CA GLN A 29 3.26 -12.38 -12.03
C GLN A 29 2.77 -11.19 -12.88
N ARG A 30 1.71 -10.50 -12.44
CA ARG A 30 1.18 -9.34 -13.16
C ARG A 30 2.16 -8.18 -13.16
N ILE A 31 2.86 -7.93 -12.04
CA ILE A 31 3.83 -6.84 -11.93
C ILE A 31 5.12 -7.18 -12.71
N GLU A 32 5.57 -8.42 -12.69
CA GLU A 32 6.71 -8.90 -13.47
C GLU A 32 6.50 -8.76 -14.98
N LYS A 33 5.29 -9.06 -15.47
CA LYS A 33 4.90 -8.87 -16.89
C LYS A 33 5.02 -7.42 -17.37
N LEU A 34 5.06 -6.44 -16.47
CA LEU A 34 5.28 -5.02 -16.79
C LEU A 34 6.77 -4.66 -16.85
N GLY A 35 7.66 -5.62 -16.62
CA GLY A 35 9.12 -5.43 -16.61
C GLY A 35 9.70 -5.04 -15.25
N HIS A 36 8.89 -5.04 -14.19
CA HIS A 36 9.40 -4.78 -12.84
C HIS A 36 10.06 -6.03 -12.26
N LYS A 37 11.26 -5.86 -11.70
CA LYS A 37 12.03 -6.89 -11.01
C LYS A 37 12.39 -6.39 -9.61
N GLU A 38 12.75 -7.29 -8.70
CA GLU A 38 13.26 -6.94 -7.36
C GLU A 38 12.30 -6.04 -6.53
N PHE A 39 10.99 -6.13 -6.78
CA PHE A 39 9.98 -5.26 -6.17
C PHE A 39 9.33 -5.84 -4.91
N HIS A 40 9.66 -7.09 -4.58
CA HIS A 40 9.17 -7.78 -3.40
C HIS A 40 10.31 -8.40 -2.60
N GLU A 41 10.03 -8.72 -1.34
CA GLU A 41 10.94 -9.42 -0.44
C GLU A 41 10.16 -10.39 0.43
N TRP A 42 10.83 -11.37 1.05
CA TRP A 42 10.20 -12.30 1.97
C TRP A 42 10.15 -11.70 3.38
N ASP A 43 8.94 -11.51 3.90
CA ASP A 43 8.76 -11.09 5.29
C ASP A 43 8.71 -12.33 6.20
N HIS A 44 9.68 -12.44 7.11
CA HIS A 44 9.82 -13.59 8.01
C HIS A 44 8.78 -13.61 9.14
N ILE A 45 8.18 -12.47 9.49
CA ILE A 45 7.18 -12.38 10.56
C ILE A 45 5.84 -12.91 10.05
N ILE A 46 5.40 -12.44 8.87
CA ILE A 46 4.13 -12.87 8.28
C ILE A 46 4.28 -14.10 7.37
N ARG A 47 5.52 -14.55 7.11
CA ARG A 47 5.87 -15.71 6.27
C ARG A 47 5.24 -15.64 4.88
N ALA A 48 5.43 -14.52 4.19
CA ALA A 48 4.88 -14.28 2.87
C ALA A 48 5.71 -13.28 2.07
N PRO A 49 5.62 -13.27 0.72
CA PRO A 49 6.17 -12.18 -0.07
C PRO A 49 5.39 -10.90 0.19
N VAL A 50 6.12 -9.80 0.35
CA VAL A 50 5.58 -8.46 0.54
C VAL A 50 6.17 -7.48 -0.45
N LEU A 51 5.46 -6.39 -0.75
CA LEU A 51 6.07 -5.27 -1.47
C LEU A 51 7.27 -4.76 -0.68
N LYS A 52 8.40 -4.67 -1.37
CA LYS A 52 9.64 -4.14 -0.82
C LYS A 52 9.45 -2.68 -0.45
N LYS A 53 10.08 -2.29 0.67
CA LYS A 53 10.11 -0.90 1.13
C LYS A 53 11.54 -0.37 1.11
N ASN A 54 11.68 0.90 0.75
CA ASN A 54 12.90 1.68 0.90
C ASN A 54 12.72 2.68 2.05
N LYS A 55 13.71 3.56 2.25
CA LYS A 55 13.69 4.59 3.30
C LYS A 55 12.45 5.51 3.28
N ASP A 56 11.83 5.67 2.11
CA ASP A 56 10.73 6.59 1.87
C ASP A 56 9.36 5.87 1.80
N GLY A 57 9.32 4.53 1.85
CA GLY A 57 8.10 3.73 1.77
C GLY A 57 8.16 2.65 0.69
N CYS A 58 7.00 2.24 0.16
CA CYS A 58 6.89 1.28 -0.93
C CYS A 58 7.80 1.62 -2.13
N VAL A 59 8.44 0.62 -2.73
CA VAL A 59 9.33 0.78 -3.90
C VAL A 59 8.68 1.49 -5.10
N PHE A 60 7.35 1.43 -5.23
CA PHE A 60 6.58 2.10 -6.30
C PHE A 60 6.07 3.50 -5.94
N LEU A 61 6.37 3.99 -4.73
CA LEU A 61 5.98 5.32 -4.28
C LEU A 61 6.81 6.39 -4.98
N ARG A 62 6.16 7.43 -5.49
CA ARG A 62 6.78 8.59 -6.13
C ARG A 62 6.18 9.86 -5.56
N LYS A 63 7.02 10.86 -5.25
CA LYS A 63 6.56 12.19 -4.83
C LYS A 63 6.45 13.09 -6.06
N LYS A 64 5.33 13.81 -6.19
CA LYS A 64 5.09 14.82 -7.23
C LYS A 64 4.49 16.06 -6.57
N GLY A 65 5.33 17.05 -6.30
CA GLY A 65 4.95 18.23 -5.53
C GLY A 65 4.60 17.87 -4.08
N ASP A 66 3.41 18.24 -3.65
CA ASP A 66 2.82 17.96 -2.34
C ASP A 66 2.15 16.58 -2.25
N LYS A 67 1.99 15.87 -3.38
CA LYS A 67 1.27 14.60 -3.47
C LYS A 67 2.18 13.41 -3.73
N PHE A 68 1.66 12.23 -3.41
CA PHE A 68 2.29 10.95 -3.70
C PHE A 68 1.52 10.17 -4.76
N LEU A 69 2.25 9.51 -5.64
CA LEU A 69 1.74 8.69 -6.74
C LEU A 69 2.34 7.29 -6.67
N CYS A 70 1.58 6.30 -7.09
CA CYS A 70 2.08 4.96 -7.31
C CYS A 70 2.47 4.80 -8.78
N SER A 71 3.71 4.43 -9.07
CA SER A 71 4.19 4.25 -10.45
C SER A 71 3.48 3.11 -11.19
N ILE A 72 2.84 2.18 -10.47
CA ILE A 72 2.07 1.06 -11.02
C ILE A 72 0.57 1.17 -10.69
N TYR A 73 0.00 2.38 -10.58
CA TYR A 73 -1.35 2.59 -10.04
C TYR A 73 -2.44 1.69 -10.68
N GLY A 74 -2.39 1.45 -11.99
CA GLY A 74 -3.34 0.58 -12.71
C GLY A 74 -3.14 -0.92 -12.47
N ASN A 75 -1.96 -1.32 -11.99
CA ASN A 75 -1.55 -2.70 -11.75
C ASN A 75 -1.28 -3.01 -10.27
N ARG A 76 -1.72 -2.12 -9.36
CA ARG A 76 -1.58 -2.28 -7.91
C ARG A 76 -1.96 -3.69 -7.44
N PRO A 77 -1.26 -4.22 -6.41
CA PRO A 77 -1.67 -5.44 -5.73
C PRO A 77 -3.11 -5.37 -5.23
N GLU A 78 -3.75 -6.51 -5.06
CA GLU A 78 -5.16 -6.59 -4.62
C GLU A 78 -5.39 -5.84 -3.30
N VAL A 79 -4.51 -6.04 -2.32
CA VAL A 79 -4.52 -5.36 -1.02
C VAL A 79 -4.52 -3.83 -1.19
N CYS A 80 -3.69 -3.31 -2.11
CA CYS A 80 -3.63 -1.87 -2.40
C CYS A 80 -4.86 -1.34 -3.14
N ARG A 81 -5.58 -2.19 -3.89
CA ARG A 81 -6.84 -1.81 -4.56
C ARG A 81 -8.00 -1.75 -3.59
N LYS A 82 -8.05 -2.69 -2.65
CA LYS A 82 -9.09 -2.79 -1.61
C LYS A 82 -8.98 -1.66 -0.59
N TYR A 83 -7.77 -1.21 -0.29
CA TYR A 83 -7.54 -0.17 0.71
C TYR A 83 -8.37 1.12 0.50
N PRO A 84 -9.01 1.68 1.56
CA PRO A 84 -9.03 1.21 2.96
C PRO A 84 -10.15 0.20 3.29
N PHE A 85 -10.92 -0.27 2.31
CA PHE A 85 -12.14 -1.07 2.44
C PHE A 85 -11.90 -2.56 2.14
N PHE A 86 -11.36 -3.30 3.11
CA PHE A 86 -11.04 -4.72 2.95
C PHE A 86 -12.29 -5.62 3.01
N ASP A 87 -12.99 -5.60 4.14
CA ASP A 87 -14.14 -6.47 4.42
C ASP A 87 -15.42 -5.67 4.70
N THR A 88 -15.36 -4.35 4.61
CA THR A 88 -16.47 -3.42 4.89
C THR A 88 -16.41 -2.23 3.93
N ASP A 89 -17.57 -1.66 3.62
CA ASP A 89 -17.70 -0.44 2.82
C ASP A 89 -17.69 0.84 3.67
N VAL A 90 -17.55 0.71 5.00
CA VAL A 90 -17.48 1.84 5.93
C VAL A 90 -16.29 1.67 6.87
N VAL A 91 -15.45 2.71 6.97
CA VAL A 91 -14.31 2.79 7.91
C VAL A 91 -14.32 4.13 8.61
N GLU A 92 -13.79 4.24 9.82
CA GLU A 92 -13.71 5.55 10.50
C GLU A 92 -12.66 6.46 9.87
N ASP A 93 -11.51 5.88 9.55
CA ASP A 93 -10.33 6.54 9.03
C ASP A 93 -9.65 5.65 7.99
N CYS A 94 -9.02 6.28 6.99
CA CYS A 94 -8.19 5.60 6.02
C CYS A 94 -6.72 5.57 6.40
N ARG A 95 -6.31 5.98 7.61
CA ARG A 95 -4.91 5.92 8.06
C ARG A 95 -4.52 4.52 8.52
N PRO A 96 -3.33 4.00 8.16
CA PRO A 96 -2.90 2.68 8.62
C PRO A 96 -2.78 2.63 10.14
N VAL A 97 -3.29 1.58 10.79
CA VAL A 97 -3.13 1.37 12.25
C VAL A 97 -1.65 1.31 12.65
N SER A 98 -0.77 0.83 11.76
CA SER A 98 0.68 0.83 11.96
C SER A 98 1.25 2.25 12.14
N MET A 99 0.64 3.25 11.50
CA MET A 99 1.01 4.66 11.67
C MET A 99 0.64 5.17 13.07
N GLU A 100 -0.54 4.83 13.57
CA GLU A 100 -0.99 5.27 14.91
C GLU A 100 -0.08 4.74 16.02
N LYS A 101 0.40 3.49 15.88
CA LYS A 101 1.36 2.90 16.82
C LYS A 101 2.71 3.63 16.81
N MET A 102 3.18 4.09 15.64
CA MET A 102 4.42 4.87 15.53
C MET A 102 4.29 6.29 16.09
N LEU A 103 3.12 6.92 15.97
CA LEU A 103 2.87 8.26 16.49
C LEU A 103 2.67 8.28 18.01
N LYS A 104 2.10 7.22 18.59
CA LYS A 104 1.89 7.07 20.06
C LYS A 104 3.11 6.52 20.80
N GLY A 105 4.11 6.01 20.08
CA GLY A 105 5.38 5.50 20.64
C GLY A 105 6.50 6.54 20.66
N LYS A 106 6.18 7.83 20.50
CA LYS A 106 7.08 8.97 20.68
C LYS A 106 6.66 9.77 21.90
#